data_AF-A0A7K6T4V2-F1
#
_entry.id   AF-A0A7K6T4V2-F1
#
_cell.length_a   1.000
_cell.length_b   1.000
_cell.length_c   1.000
_cell.angle_alpha   90.00
_cell.angle_beta   90.00
_cell.angle_gamma   90.00
#
_symmetry.space_group_name_H-M   'P 1'
#
loop_
_entity.id
_entity.type
_entity.pdbx_description
1 polymer ?
#
loop_
_entity_poly.entity_id
_entity_poly.type
_entity_poly.pdbx_seq_one_letter_code
_entity_poly.pdbx_strand_id
1 'polypeptide(L)'
;ARALELFLESLLRKACHVTQSRNAKTMTTSHLKQCIELEQQFDFLKDLVAAVPDMQGDGDEAAGDGERGQRRGRRPGRRNGGPGGAKGKDPKQSGTDTEQEEDSEDSDSDGDEEPPQPLPPQ
;
A
#
# COMPACT_ATOMS: atom_id res chain seq x y z
N ALA A 1 3.40 -32.60 -1.06
CA ALA A 1 2.95 -31.23 -1.31
C ALA A 1 4.08 -30.20 -1.50
N ARG A 2 5.36 -30.59 -1.43
CA ARG A 2 6.51 -29.68 -1.54
C ARG A 2 6.61 -28.88 -2.84
N ALA A 3 6.23 -29.47 -3.97
CA ALA A 3 6.25 -28.77 -5.26
C ALA A 3 5.29 -27.58 -5.31
N LEU A 4 4.12 -27.69 -4.67
CA LEU A 4 3.14 -26.61 -4.61
C LEU A 4 3.63 -25.46 -3.72
N GLU A 5 4.29 -25.76 -2.61
CA GLU A 5 4.94 -24.75 -1.78
C GLU A 5 5.98 -23.96 -2.58
N LEU A 6 6.88 -24.65 -3.28
CA LEU A 6 7.91 -24.01 -4.11
C LEU A 6 7.31 -23.19 -5.25
N PHE A 7 6.22 -23.69 -5.85
CA PHE A 7 5.49 -22.96 -6.89
C PHE A 7 4.88 -21.67 -6.35
N LEU A 8 4.13 -21.74 -5.25
CA LEU A 8 3.50 -20.57 -4.63
C LEU A 8 4.54 -19.56 -4.17
N GLU A 9 5.65 -20.02 -3.61
CA GLU A 9 6.76 -19.16 -3.20
C GLU A 9 7.35 -18.42 -4.41
N SER A 10 7.61 -19.13 -5.53
CA SER A 10 8.09 -18.51 -6.78
C SER A 10 7.10 -17.49 -7.34
N LEU A 11 5.81 -17.85 -7.40
CA LEU A 11 4.74 -16.97 -7.89
C LEU A 11 4.63 -15.70 -7.05
N LEU A 12 4.59 -15.83 -5.72
CA LEU A 12 4.46 -14.72 -4.79
C LEU A 12 5.67 -13.79 -4.83
N ARG A 13 6.90 -14.33 -4.85
CA ARG A 13 8.11 -13.49 -4.98
C ARG A 13 8.08 -12.65 -6.25
N LYS A 14 7.76 -13.24 -7.40
CA LYS A 14 7.69 -12.54 -8.69
C LYS A 14 6.55 -11.53 -8.75
N ALA A 15 5.36 -11.88 -8.26
CA ALA A 15 4.22 -10.97 -8.20
C ALA A 15 4.45 -9.78 -7.24
N CYS A 16 5.22 -9.99 -6.18
CA CYS A 16 5.67 -8.94 -5.28
C CYS A 16 6.58 -7.94 -6.02
N HIS A 17 7.53 -8.41 -6.83
CA HIS A 17 8.35 -7.53 -7.67
C HIS A 17 7.50 -6.70 -8.65
N VAL A 18 6.49 -7.31 -9.29
CA VAL A 18 5.55 -6.58 -10.16
C VAL A 18 4.82 -5.49 -9.37
N THR A 19 4.33 -5.82 -8.18
CA THR A 19 3.63 -4.87 -7.28
C THR A 19 4.53 -3.68 -6.91
N GLN A 20 5.77 -3.94 -6.48
CA GLN A 20 6.72 -2.90 -6.08
C GLN A 20 7.19 -2.05 -7.26
N SER A 21 7.37 -2.65 -8.45
CA SER A 21 7.75 -1.91 -9.67
C SER A 21 6.71 -0.87 -10.11
N ARG A 22 5.49 -0.98 -9.58
CA ARG A 22 4.38 -0.04 -9.78
C ARG A 22 4.19 0.90 -8.59
N ASN A 23 5.14 0.94 -7.66
CA ASN A 23 5.08 1.71 -6.42
C ASN A 23 3.84 1.39 -5.56
N ALA A 24 3.25 0.20 -5.74
CA ALA A 24 2.10 -0.24 -4.97
C ALA A 24 2.56 -1.01 -3.71
N LYS A 25 1.87 -0.78 -2.60
CA LYS A 25 2.08 -1.51 -1.33
C LYS A 25 1.19 -2.75 -1.21
N THR A 26 0.14 -2.82 -2.04
CA THR A 26 -0.86 -3.90 -2.01
C THR A 26 -0.85 -4.65 -3.32
N MET A 27 -0.70 -5.97 -3.25
CA MET A 27 -0.78 -6.83 -4.41
C MET A 27 -2.25 -7.06 -4.80
N THR A 28 -2.57 -6.78 -6.06
CA THR A 28 -3.91 -6.96 -6.63
C THR A 28 -3.90 -8.10 -7.65
N THR A 29 -5.09 -8.50 -8.11
CA THR A 29 -5.23 -9.50 -9.18
C THR A 29 -4.62 -9.04 -10.50
N SER A 30 -4.58 -7.73 -10.77
CA SER A 30 -3.94 -7.20 -11.98
C SER A 30 -2.41 -7.36 -11.94
N HIS A 31 -1.75 -7.24 -10.78
CA HIS A 31 -0.32 -7.57 -10.64
C HIS A 31 -0.07 -9.06 -10.88
N LEU A 32 -0.96 -9.94 -10.40
CA LEU A 32 -0.85 -11.38 -10.65
C LEU A 32 -1.02 -11.72 -12.12
N LYS A 33 -1.99 -11.11 -12.82
CA LYS A 33 -2.16 -11.25 -14.27
C LYS A 33 -0.88 -10.86 -15.00
N GLN A 34 -0.33 -9.68 -14.70
CA GLN A 34 0.90 -9.20 -15.31
C GLN A 34 2.09 -10.13 -15.03
N CYS A 35 2.24 -10.63 -13.80
CA CYS A 35 3.28 -11.59 -13.43
C CYS A 35 3.19 -12.88 -14.27
N ILE A 36 1.98 -13.41 -14.43
CA ILE A 36 1.71 -14.62 -15.22
C ILE A 36 2.00 -14.41 -16.71
N GLU A 37 1.71 -13.23 -17.25
CA GLU A 37 1.97 -12.92 -18.66
C GLU A 37 3.46 -12.73 -18.98
N LEU A 38 4.24 -12.20 -18.03
CA LEU A 38 5.68 -11.98 -18.19
C LEU A 38 6.52 -13.25 -18.03
N GLU A 39 6.00 -14.24 -17.31
CA GLU A 39 6.76 -15.41 -16.88
C GLU A 39 6.30 -16.66 -17.62
N GLN A 40 7.11 -17.13 -18.58
CA GLN A 40 6.80 -18.31 -19.40
C GLN A 40 6.46 -19.56 -18.57
N GLN A 41 7.09 -19.73 -17.40
CA GLN A 41 6.82 -20.86 -16.51
C GLN A 41 5.38 -20.86 -15.96
N PHE A 42 4.68 -19.74 -16.02
CA PHE A 42 3.31 -19.56 -15.53
C PHE A 42 2.26 -19.58 -16.65
N ASP A 43 2.64 -19.86 -17.90
CA ASP A 43 1.76 -19.82 -19.07
C ASP A 43 0.49 -20.67 -18.91
N PHE A 44 0.55 -21.77 -18.15
CA PHE A 44 -0.59 -22.63 -17.85
C PHE A 44 -1.71 -21.93 -17.05
N LEU A 45 -1.44 -20.74 -16.48
CA LEU A 45 -2.41 -19.91 -15.76
C LEU A 45 -3.03 -18.81 -16.63
N LYS A 46 -2.58 -18.59 -17.87
CA LYS A 46 -3.04 -17.48 -18.72
C LYS A 46 -4.56 -17.49 -18.92
N ASP A 47 -5.13 -18.65 -19.21
CA ASP A 47 -6.58 -18.80 -19.39
C ASP A 47 -7.37 -18.50 -18.10
N LEU A 48 -6.80 -18.83 -16.93
CA LEU A 48 -7.43 -18.55 -15.65
C LEU A 48 -7.50 -17.04 -15.36
N VAL A 49 -6.49 -16.28 -15.76
CA VAL A 49 -6.42 -14.83 -15.52
C VAL A 49 -6.92 -13.99 -16.69
N ALA A 50 -7.35 -14.60 -17.79
CA ALA A 50 -7.79 -13.90 -19.00
C ALA A 50 -8.94 -12.91 -18.75
N ALA A 51 -9.83 -13.21 -17.81
CA ALA A 51 -10.95 -12.34 -17.45
C ALA A 51 -10.57 -11.19 -16.50
N VAL A 52 -9.37 -11.20 -15.91
CA VAL A 52 -8.90 -10.14 -15.02
C VAL A 52 -8.57 -8.90 -15.87
N PRO A 53 -9.11 -7.72 -15.54
CA PRO A 53 -8.75 -6.49 -16.23
C PRO A 53 -7.26 -6.16 -16.08
N ASP A 54 -6.67 -5.62 -17.13
CA ASP A 54 -5.30 -5.07 -17.04
C ASP A 54 -5.27 -3.88 -16.09
N MET A 55 -4.12 -3.64 -15.49
CA MET A 55 -3.93 -2.48 -14.62
C MET A 55 -3.90 -1.20 -15.48
N GLN A 56 -4.99 -0.44 -15.51
CA GLN A 56 -5.05 0.89 -16.13
C GLN A 56 -4.55 1.97 -15.17
N GLY A 57 -3.34 2.50 -15.38
CA GLY A 57 -2.78 3.60 -14.59
C GLY A 57 -2.46 3.20 -13.14
N ASP A 58 -1.47 3.74 -12.46
CA ASP A 58 -1.01 5.11 -12.51
C ASP A 58 0.53 5.09 -12.51
N GLY A 59 1.10 5.55 -13.62
CA GLY A 59 2.50 5.93 -13.66
C GLY A 59 2.55 7.42 -13.92
N ASP A 60 2.10 8.25 -12.97
CA ASP A 60 2.68 9.58 -12.72
C ASP A 60 2.17 10.26 -11.43
N GLU A 61 2.05 9.59 -10.27
CA GLU A 61 1.94 10.34 -9.00
C GLU A 61 2.94 9.83 -7.96
N ALA A 62 4.19 10.22 -8.18
CA ALA A 62 5.16 10.35 -7.11
C ALA A 62 4.63 11.34 -6.05
N ALA A 63 4.66 10.89 -4.79
CA ALA A 63 4.74 11.72 -3.60
C ALA A 63 3.71 12.86 -3.45
N GLY A 64 2.60 12.53 -2.80
CA GLY A 64 1.67 13.51 -2.23
C GLY A 64 1.23 13.07 -0.84
N ASP A 65 2.13 13.19 0.14
CA ASP A 65 1.71 13.46 1.50
C ASP A 65 0.72 14.64 1.47
N GLY A 66 -0.50 14.39 1.95
CA GLY A 66 -1.66 15.23 1.64
C GLY A 66 -2.79 15.02 2.62
N GLU A 67 -2.44 14.96 3.91
CA GLU A 67 -3.40 15.31 4.93
C GLU A 67 -3.88 16.77 4.67
N ARG A 68 -5.17 17.02 4.94
CA ARG A 68 -5.91 18.30 4.94
C ARG A 68 -6.71 18.64 3.69
N GLY A 69 -7.98 18.22 3.76
CA GLY A 69 -9.07 19.20 3.71
C GLY A 69 -9.79 19.36 2.38
N GLN A 70 -10.94 18.70 2.26
CA GLN A 70 -12.04 19.25 1.45
C GLN A 70 -13.31 19.32 2.27
N ARG A 71 -13.34 20.38 3.10
CA ARG A 71 -14.55 21.01 3.62
C ARG A 71 -15.56 21.13 2.47
N ARG A 72 -16.60 20.29 2.47
CA ARG A 72 -17.75 20.43 1.58
C ARG A 72 -18.53 21.69 1.94
N GLY A 73 -18.04 22.83 1.49
CA GLY A 73 -18.72 24.12 1.52
C GLY A 73 -19.71 24.23 0.36
N ARG A 74 -20.98 23.93 0.63
CA ARG A 74 -22.15 24.51 -0.08
C ARG A 74 -23.35 24.24 0.84
N ARG A 75 -23.98 25.23 1.49
CA ARG A 75 -24.73 26.34 0.88
C ARG A 75 -24.83 27.55 1.83
N PRO A 76 -24.84 28.80 1.31
CA PRO A 76 -25.17 30.00 2.06
C PRO A 76 -26.68 30.07 2.36
N GLY A 77 -27.01 30.79 3.43
CA GLY A 77 -28.28 30.70 4.15
C GLY A 77 -29.56 30.96 3.37
N ARG A 78 -30.64 30.32 3.85
CA ARG A 78 -32.01 30.81 3.68
C ARG A 78 -32.65 30.96 5.06
N ARG A 79 -32.91 32.22 5.41
CA ARG A 79 -33.63 32.69 6.59
C ARG A 79 -35.13 32.35 6.44
N ASN A 80 -35.82 32.28 7.58
CA ASN A 80 -37.26 32.07 7.85
C ASN A 80 -37.48 30.68 8.49
N GLY A 81 -37.91 30.53 9.75
CA GLY A 81 -38.66 31.41 10.64
C GLY A 81 -39.80 30.56 11.22
N GLY A 82 -39.63 30.06 12.44
CA GLY A 82 -40.64 29.29 13.18
C GLY A 82 -40.24 29.16 14.65
N PRO A 83 -41.07 29.60 15.61
CA PRO A 83 -40.72 29.57 17.03
C PRO A 83 -41.23 28.29 17.71
N GLY A 84 -40.44 27.76 18.64
CA GLY A 84 -40.80 26.65 19.53
C GLY A 84 -39.63 25.69 19.63
N GLY A 85 -39.03 25.41 20.77
CA GLY A 85 -39.34 25.69 22.16
C GLY A 85 -38.59 24.64 22.99
N ALA A 86 -38.09 25.04 24.16
CA ALA A 86 -37.64 24.21 25.27
C ALA A 86 -36.24 23.53 25.22
N LYS A 87 -35.35 24.11 26.03
CA LYS A 87 -34.59 23.50 27.16
C LYS A 87 -33.82 22.18 26.93
N GLY A 88 -32.49 22.27 27.11
CA GLY A 88 -31.62 21.16 27.55
C GLY A 88 -30.14 21.51 27.37
N LYS A 89 -29.51 22.12 28.38
CA LYS A 89 -28.50 21.51 29.27
C LYS A 89 -27.11 21.27 28.63
N ASP A 90 -26.25 22.26 28.89
CA ASP A 90 -24.81 22.23 29.19
C ASP A 90 -23.78 21.55 28.26
N PRO A 91 -22.61 22.20 28.07
CA PRO A 91 -21.56 21.75 27.16
C PRO A 91 -20.67 20.71 27.85
N LYS A 92 -20.47 19.56 27.21
CA LYS A 92 -19.34 18.69 27.54
C LYS A 92 -18.24 18.89 26.52
N GLN A 93 -17.16 19.48 27.00
CA GLN A 93 -15.88 19.66 26.36
C GLN A 93 -15.38 18.29 25.87
N SER A 94 -15.28 18.14 24.56
CA SER A 94 -14.59 17.02 23.93
C SER A 94 -13.09 17.27 24.08
N GLY A 95 -12.48 16.62 25.06
CA GLY A 95 -11.04 16.61 25.25
C GLY A 95 -10.35 15.96 24.05
N THR A 96 -9.47 16.74 23.43
CA THR A 96 -8.35 16.28 22.63
C THR A 96 -7.41 15.47 23.51
N ASP A 97 -7.07 14.26 23.10
CA ASP A 97 -5.83 13.65 23.57
C ASP A 97 -5.17 12.98 22.36
N THR A 98 -4.17 13.68 21.86
CA THR A 98 -3.24 13.23 20.83
C THR A 98 -2.05 12.70 21.61
N GLU A 99 -1.94 11.38 21.74
CA GLU A 99 -0.69 10.75 22.15
C GLU A 99 -0.05 10.16 20.90
N GLN A 100 0.99 10.87 20.49
CA GLN A 100 1.93 10.58 19.42
C GLN A 100 3.01 9.70 20.06
N GLU A 101 2.98 8.40 19.80
CA GLU A 101 4.09 7.52 20.18
C GLU A 101 5.09 7.52 19.03
N GLU A 102 6.22 8.15 19.31
CA GLU A 102 7.34 8.34 18.42
C GLU A 102 8.17 7.06 18.34
N ASP A 103 8.57 6.78 17.11
CA ASP A 103 9.45 5.72 16.67
C ASP A 103 10.84 5.85 17.30
N SER A 104 11.40 4.74 17.81
CA SER A 104 12.85 4.60 17.95
C SER A 104 13.27 3.17 17.67
N GLU A 105 13.78 2.96 16.46
CA GLU A 105 14.46 1.77 15.99
C GLU A 105 15.85 1.66 16.65
N ASP A 106 16.13 0.56 17.35
CA ASP A 106 17.48 0.18 17.75
C ASP A 106 17.69 -1.27 17.34
N SER A 107 18.47 -1.46 16.28
CA SER A 107 18.93 -2.79 15.88
C SER A 107 20.39 -2.67 15.48
N ASP A 108 21.27 -2.88 16.46
CA ASP A 108 22.68 -3.14 16.25
C ASP A 108 22.84 -4.44 15.45
N SER A 109 23.11 -4.33 14.15
CA SER A 109 23.65 -5.45 13.37
C SER A 109 25.17 -5.29 13.35
N ASP A 110 25.82 -5.94 14.31
CA ASP A 110 27.26 -6.13 14.40
C ASP A 110 27.81 -6.76 13.10
N GLY A 111 28.92 -6.22 12.62
CA GLY A 111 29.52 -6.55 11.34
C GLY A 111 30.42 -7.78 11.41
N ASP A 112 30.20 -8.74 10.51
CA ASP A 112 31.14 -9.82 10.25
C ASP A 112 32.05 -9.40 9.08
N GLU A 113 33.30 -9.07 9.39
CA GLU A 113 34.39 -8.79 8.45
C GLU A 113 34.77 -10.08 7.69
N GLU A 114 34.49 -10.14 6.39
CA GLU A 114 35.07 -11.16 5.50
C GLU A 114 36.42 -10.64 4.92
N PRO A 115 37.54 -11.36 5.10
CA PRO A 115 38.85 -10.90 4.62
C PRO A 115 39.03 -11.10 3.10
N PRO A 116 39.70 -10.18 2.39
CA PRO A 116 39.88 -10.30 0.94
C PRO A 116 40.87 -11.42 0.57
N GLN A 117 40.46 -12.29 -0.35
CA GLN A 117 41.27 -13.36 -0.93
C GLN A 117 42.34 -12.78 -1.90
N PRO A 118 43.59 -13.25 -1.88
CA PRO A 118 44.63 -12.78 -2.81
C PRO A 118 44.48 -13.40 -4.20
N LEU A 119 44.54 -12.55 -5.24
CA LEU A 119 44.57 -12.93 -6.65
C LEU A 119 45.91 -13.61 -7.03
N PRO A 120 45.92 -14.59 -7.96
CA PRO A 120 47.14 -15.28 -8.37
C PRO A 120 48.02 -14.41 -9.30
N PRO A 121 49.36 -14.54 -9.24
CA PRO A 121 50.28 -13.77 -10.09
C PRO A 121 50.26 -14.28 -11.54
N GLN A 122 50.42 -13.35 -12.49
CA GLN A 122 50.78 -13.63 -13.88
C GLN A 122 52.27 -13.94 -14.02
#